data_AF-A0A483VWA9-F1
#
_entry.id   AF-A0A483VWA9-F1
#
_cell.length_a   1.000
_cell.length_b   1.000
_cell.length_c   1.000
_cell.angle_alpha   90.00
_cell.angle_beta   90.00
_cell.angle_gamma   90.00
#
_symmetry.space_group_name_H-M   'P 1'
#
loop_
_entity.id
_entity.type
_entity.pdbx_description
1 polymer ?
#
loop_
_entity_poly.entity_id
_entity_poly.type
_entity_poly.pdbx_seq_one_letter_code
_entity_poly.pdbx_strand_id
1 'polypeptide(L)'
;GHMGFYQLPEENGKRSRYQVHIECLSTDDMEKFITNPGRVGEDAPVYLTWKADAPLSDKSDTGITAGSRKTKAPGILTLANVPGVDAKGKTLTNNKDAAWFQIRPEGGWLPAASVKKVSQYALGELGFVTLNKASESFDLIDGIKQPNNMVKGILEQLYKAAQDETRTTHALNKYNYKRLLELIDSNQDGYYQEQEYLQAVHNISYR
;
A
#
# COMPACT_ATOMS: atom_id res chain seq x y z
N GLY A 1 9.71 19.66 2.58
CA GLY A 1 8.36 19.64 1.98
C GLY A 1 8.03 21.01 1.42
N HIS A 2 7.52 21.08 0.19
CA HIS A 2 7.16 22.33 -0.49
C HIS A 2 5.69 22.30 -0.90
N MET A 3 4.98 23.41 -0.67
CA MET A 3 3.65 23.64 -1.22
C MET A 3 3.81 24.52 -2.46
N GLY A 4 3.83 23.90 -3.64
CA GLY A 4 3.93 24.60 -4.91
C GLY A 4 2.56 25.13 -5.32
N PHE A 5 2.48 26.40 -5.72
CA PHE A 5 1.32 26.96 -6.40
C PHE A 5 1.63 27.08 -7.89
N TYR A 6 0.73 26.60 -8.74
CA TYR A 6 0.85 26.82 -10.18
C TYR A 6 -0.52 27.04 -10.82
N GLN A 7 -0.53 27.77 -11.94
CA GLN A 7 -1.73 28.08 -12.71
C GLN A 7 -1.61 27.48 -14.10
N LEU A 8 -2.55 26.61 -14.46
CA LEU A 8 -2.67 26.11 -15.83
C LEU A 8 -3.60 27.02 -16.63
N PRO A 9 -3.21 27.47 -17.83
CA PRO A 9 -4.13 28.14 -18.74
C PRO A 9 -5.20 27.16 -19.25
N GLU A 10 -6.45 27.64 -19.32
CA GLU A 10 -7.61 26.95 -19.89
C GLU A 10 -8.26 27.86 -20.93
N GLU A 11 -9.12 27.31 -21.81
CA GLU A 11 -9.79 28.06 -22.89
C GLU A 11 -10.46 29.36 -22.39
N ASN A 12 -11.01 29.35 -21.17
CA ASN A 12 -11.71 30.50 -20.59
C ASN A 12 -11.16 30.92 -19.20
N GLY A 13 -9.86 30.74 -18.95
CA GLY A 13 -9.28 31.27 -17.72
C GLY A 13 -7.98 30.61 -17.28
N LYS A 14 -7.73 30.69 -15.97
CA LYS A 14 -6.60 30.01 -15.33
C LYS A 14 -7.11 29.17 -14.18
N ARG A 15 -6.66 27.93 -14.12
CA ARG A 15 -6.98 27.04 -13.00
C ARG A 15 -5.82 26.97 -12.03
N SER A 16 -6.02 27.59 -10.87
CA SER A 16 -5.09 27.57 -9.74
C SER A 16 -5.02 26.18 -9.09
N ARG A 17 -3.81 25.75 -8.76
CA ARG A 17 -3.54 24.48 -8.08
C ARG A 17 -2.46 24.64 -7.03
N TYR A 18 -2.66 23.92 -5.92
CA TYR A 18 -1.66 23.70 -4.89
C TYR A 18 -1.22 22.24 -4.98
N GLN A 19 0.08 22.02 -5.11
CA GLN A 19 0.70 20.71 -5.01
C GLN A 19 1.47 20.67 -3.70
N VAL A 20 1.25 19.63 -2.90
CA VAL A 20 2.02 19.41 -1.67
C VAL A 20 2.96 18.24 -1.91
N HIS A 21 4.26 18.50 -1.84
CA HIS A 21 5.30 17.49 -1.77
C HIS A 21 5.83 17.44 -0.33
N ILE A 22 5.72 16.29 0.34
CA ILE A 22 6.42 16.03 1.59
C ILE A 22 7.71 15.28 1.30
N GLU A 23 8.83 15.97 1.42
CA GLU A 23 10.17 15.39 1.38
C GLU A 23 10.64 15.14 2.80
N CYS A 24 11.13 13.92 3.05
CA CYS A 24 11.86 13.56 4.26
C CYS A 24 13.29 13.21 3.85
N LEU A 25 14.25 13.96 4.35
CA LEU A 25 15.67 13.69 4.11
C LEU A 25 16.19 12.82 5.25
N SER A 26 16.79 11.69 4.89
CA SER A 26 17.46 10.79 5.84
C SER A 26 18.89 10.56 5.39
N THR A 27 19.82 10.56 6.33
CA THR A 27 21.21 10.13 6.10
C THR A 27 21.36 8.61 6.17
N ASP A 28 20.32 7.91 6.63
CA ASP A 28 20.32 6.47 6.78
C ASP A 28 19.98 5.76 5.47
N ASP A 29 20.42 4.50 5.38
CA ASP A 29 20.01 3.59 4.31
C ASP A 29 18.51 3.28 4.43
N MET A 30 17.70 4.03 3.69
CA MET A 30 16.24 3.90 3.71
C MET A 30 15.76 2.52 3.25
N GLU A 31 16.46 1.89 2.30
CA GLU A 31 16.12 0.55 1.82
C GLU A 31 16.32 -0.47 2.95
N LYS A 32 17.41 -0.34 3.70
CA LYS A 32 17.62 -1.13 4.90
C LYS A 32 16.62 -0.78 6.00
N PHE A 33 16.31 0.50 6.22
CA PHE A 33 15.40 0.96 7.26
C PHE A 33 14.00 0.32 7.13
N ILE A 34 13.42 0.28 5.92
CA ILE A 34 12.07 -0.28 5.72
C ILE A 34 11.95 -1.75 6.12
N THR A 35 13.05 -2.51 6.10
CA THR A 35 13.07 -3.93 6.49
C THR A 35 13.13 -4.14 8.00
N ASN A 36 13.31 -3.08 8.80
CA ASN A 36 13.46 -3.12 10.25
C ASN A 36 14.45 -4.20 10.74
N PRO A 37 15.73 -4.17 10.31
CA PRO A 37 16.70 -5.22 10.61
C PRO A 37 17.03 -5.30 12.10
N GLY A 38 16.89 -4.20 12.83
CA GLY A 38 17.03 -4.16 14.29
C GLY A 38 15.85 -4.76 15.05
N ARG A 39 14.79 -5.19 14.35
CA ARG A 39 13.57 -5.78 14.93
C ARG A 39 12.92 -4.88 15.98
N VAL A 40 12.99 -3.56 15.77
CA VAL A 40 12.48 -2.56 16.70
C VAL A 40 10.97 -2.73 16.86
N GLY A 41 10.50 -2.77 18.11
CA GLY A 41 9.07 -2.89 18.47
C GLY A 41 8.44 -4.26 18.18
N GLU A 42 9.23 -5.31 17.96
CA GLU A 42 8.69 -6.66 17.74
C GLU A 42 8.05 -7.26 18.99
N ASP A 43 8.52 -6.88 20.18
CA ASP A 43 7.96 -7.24 21.48
C ASP A 43 6.63 -6.51 21.77
N ALA A 44 6.37 -5.41 21.08
CA ALA A 44 5.16 -4.60 21.18
C ALA A 44 4.51 -4.37 19.79
N PRO A 45 4.00 -5.44 19.14
CA PRO A 45 3.43 -5.32 17.81
C PRO A 45 2.15 -4.46 17.81
N VAL A 46 2.00 -3.65 16.77
CA VAL A 46 0.87 -2.71 16.61
C VAL A 46 -0.14 -3.22 15.59
N TYR A 47 0.32 -4.01 14.62
CA TYR A 47 -0.50 -4.48 13.51
C TYR A 47 -0.63 -6.01 13.49
N LEU A 48 -1.70 -6.47 12.87
CA LEU A 48 -1.93 -7.87 12.55
C LEU A 48 -2.12 -7.99 11.04
N THR A 49 -1.34 -8.84 10.40
CA THR A 49 -1.42 -9.09 8.96
C THR A 49 -1.76 -10.55 8.65
N TRP A 50 -2.33 -10.78 7.47
CA TRP A 50 -2.63 -12.11 6.94
C TRP A 50 -2.40 -12.16 5.44
N LYS A 51 -2.31 -13.37 4.90
CA LYS A 51 -2.19 -13.63 3.46
C LYS A 51 -3.54 -13.96 2.83
N ALA A 52 -3.65 -13.79 1.52
CA ALA A 52 -4.76 -14.36 0.75
C ALA A 52 -4.79 -15.89 0.88
N ASP A 53 -5.95 -16.47 0.57
CA ASP A 53 -6.20 -17.91 0.54
C ASP A 53 -6.02 -18.65 1.89
N ALA A 54 -5.94 -17.92 3.01
CA ALA A 54 -5.89 -18.49 4.34
C ALA A 54 -7.27 -19.07 4.71
N PRO A 55 -7.36 -20.33 5.17
CA PRO A 55 -8.64 -20.92 5.56
C PRO A 55 -9.30 -20.17 6.70
N LEU A 56 -10.53 -19.72 6.49
CA LEU A 56 -11.34 -19.06 7.51
C LEU A 56 -12.10 -20.09 8.33
N SER A 57 -12.24 -19.80 9.61
CA SER A 57 -13.10 -20.55 10.53
C SER A 57 -14.30 -19.70 10.94
N ASP A 58 -15.38 -20.38 11.28
CA ASP A 58 -16.60 -19.77 11.80
C ASP A 58 -16.68 -19.98 13.32
N LYS A 59 -17.27 -19.03 14.02
CA LYS A 59 -17.49 -19.10 15.47
C LYS A 59 -18.97 -19.34 15.74
N SER A 60 -19.27 -20.33 16.57
CA SER A 60 -20.60 -20.63 17.10
C SER A 60 -20.55 -20.71 18.64
N ASP A 61 -21.69 -21.01 19.25
CA ASP A 61 -21.79 -21.23 20.70
C ASP A 61 -20.99 -22.45 21.19
N THR A 62 -20.69 -23.40 20.29
CA THR A 62 -19.91 -24.60 20.60
C THR A 62 -18.41 -24.44 20.38
N GLY A 63 -17.96 -23.28 19.86
CA GLY A 63 -16.55 -22.93 19.69
C GLY A 63 -16.21 -22.46 18.28
N ILE A 64 -14.97 -22.74 17.85
CA ILE A 64 -14.49 -22.44 16.50
C ILE A 64 -14.52 -23.71 15.65
N THR A 65 -15.11 -23.63 14.46
CA THR A 65 -15.19 -24.73 13.50
C THR A 65 -14.58 -24.33 12.17
N ALA A 66 -13.93 -25.27 11.49
CA ALA A 66 -13.40 -25.03 10.15
C ALA A 66 -14.52 -24.59 9.19
N GLY A 67 -14.32 -23.46 8.51
CA GLY A 67 -15.22 -22.97 7.49
C GLY A 67 -14.80 -23.48 6.09
N SER A 68 -15.66 -23.23 5.11
CA SER A 68 -15.38 -23.52 3.69
C SER A 68 -14.74 -22.35 2.93
N ARG A 69 -14.71 -21.16 3.55
CA ARG A 69 -14.23 -19.91 2.95
C ARG A 69 -12.74 -19.71 3.19
N LYS A 70 -12.13 -18.89 2.35
CA LYS A 70 -10.75 -18.41 2.50
C LYS A 70 -10.71 -16.89 2.45
N THR A 71 -9.64 -16.30 2.99
CA THR A 71 -9.37 -14.87 2.81
C THR A 71 -9.21 -14.54 1.33
N LYS A 72 -9.76 -13.40 0.91
CA LYS A 72 -9.77 -13.01 -0.50
C LYS A 72 -8.50 -12.26 -0.91
N ALA A 73 -7.89 -11.55 0.04
CA ALA A 73 -6.68 -10.75 -0.18
C ALA A 73 -5.78 -10.80 1.06
N PRO A 74 -4.49 -10.44 0.93
CA PRO A 74 -3.71 -10.04 2.08
C PRO A 74 -4.33 -8.81 2.74
N GLY A 75 -4.09 -8.64 4.04
CA GLY A 75 -4.61 -7.47 4.73
C GLY A 75 -3.90 -7.16 6.03
N ILE A 76 -4.27 -6.01 6.59
CA ILE A 76 -3.69 -5.41 7.77
C ILE A 76 -4.80 -4.83 8.65
N LEU A 77 -4.70 -5.05 9.96
CA LEU A 77 -5.56 -4.43 10.97
C LEU A 77 -4.70 -3.88 12.12
N THR A 78 -5.18 -2.82 12.77
CA THR A 78 -4.62 -2.38 14.06
C THR A 78 -4.93 -3.44 15.11
N LEU A 79 -3.90 -4.07 15.67
CA LEU A 79 -4.00 -5.22 16.55
C LEU A 79 -4.91 -4.93 17.76
N ALA A 80 -4.82 -3.74 18.36
CA ALA A 80 -5.64 -3.35 19.51
C ALA A 80 -7.16 -3.46 19.25
N ASN A 81 -7.58 -3.34 17.99
CA ASN A 81 -9.00 -3.37 17.59
C ASN A 81 -9.46 -4.75 17.10
N VAL A 82 -8.59 -5.77 17.14
CA VAL A 82 -8.90 -7.12 16.65
C VAL A 82 -9.36 -8.00 17.82
N PRO A 83 -10.64 -8.43 17.88
CA PRO A 83 -11.08 -9.36 18.90
C PRO A 83 -10.35 -10.69 18.82
N GLY A 84 -10.01 -11.24 19.99
CA GLY A 84 -9.38 -12.55 20.13
C GLY A 84 -10.21 -13.51 20.98
N VAL A 85 -10.11 -14.79 20.68
CA VAL A 85 -10.69 -15.87 21.51
C VAL A 85 -9.65 -16.92 21.86
N ASP A 86 -9.87 -17.66 22.94
CA ASP A 86 -9.06 -18.83 23.29
C ASP A 86 -9.34 -20.03 22.37
N ALA A 87 -8.65 -21.14 22.62
CA ALA A 87 -8.80 -22.37 21.83
C ALA A 87 -10.22 -22.97 21.88
N LYS A 88 -11.02 -22.61 22.89
CA LYS A 88 -12.42 -23.06 23.06
C LYS A 88 -13.42 -22.06 22.47
N GLY A 89 -12.96 -20.97 21.86
CA GLY A 89 -13.81 -19.93 21.28
C GLY A 89 -14.33 -18.90 22.30
N LYS A 90 -13.85 -18.92 23.54
CA LYS A 90 -14.26 -17.93 24.56
C LYS A 90 -13.58 -16.59 24.29
N THR A 91 -14.36 -15.52 24.29
CA THR A 91 -13.87 -14.15 24.09
C THR A 91 -12.92 -13.75 25.21
N LEU A 92 -11.78 -13.20 24.83
CA LEU A 92 -10.77 -12.68 25.74
C LEU A 92 -10.93 -11.17 25.95
N THR A 93 -10.47 -10.66 27.09
CA THR A 93 -10.44 -9.21 27.39
C THR A 93 -9.38 -8.46 26.59
N ASN A 94 -8.32 -9.16 26.18
CA ASN A 94 -7.32 -8.70 25.23
C ASN A 94 -6.92 -9.86 24.31
N ASN A 95 -6.19 -9.58 23.23
CA ASN A 95 -5.84 -10.57 22.22
C ASN A 95 -4.38 -11.03 22.27
N LYS A 96 -3.67 -10.77 23.38
CA LYS A 96 -2.24 -11.08 23.51
C LYS A 96 -1.99 -12.57 23.29
N ASP A 97 -2.78 -13.40 23.97
CA ASP A 97 -2.69 -14.87 23.95
C ASP A 97 -3.85 -15.52 23.21
N ALA A 98 -4.47 -14.79 22.27
CA ALA A 98 -5.57 -15.33 21.47
C ALA A 98 -5.11 -16.47 20.58
N ALA A 99 -5.85 -17.58 20.62
CA ALA A 99 -5.66 -18.69 19.69
C ALA A 99 -6.27 -18.38 18.32
N TRP A 100 -7.29 -17.52 18.28
CA TRP A 100 -7.96 -17.09 17.05
C TRP A 100 -8.26 -15.59 17.06
N PHE A 101 -8.16 -14.98 15.88
CA PHE A 101 -8.38 -13.55 15.65
C PHE A 101 -9.54 -13.34 14.69
N GLN A 102 -10.43 -12.41 15.01
CA GLN A 102 -11.55 -12.07 14.13
C GLN A 102 -11.09 -11.16 12.99
N ILE A 103 -11.18 -11.64 11.75
CA ILE A 103 -10.89 -10.86 10.55
C ILE A 103 -12.21 -10.34 9.99
N ARG A 104 -12.68 -9.21 10.55
CA ARG A 104 -13.98 -8.60 10.17
C ARG A 104 -14.13 -8.32 8.68
N PRO A 105 -13.11 -7.78 7.96
CA PRO A 105 -13.23 -7.56 6.51
C PRO A 105 -13.48 -8.83 5.71
N GLU A 106 -13.02 -9.98 6.22
CA GLU A 106 -13.18 -11.31 5.59
C GLU A 106 -14.38 -12.07 6.17
N GLY A 107 -14.99 -11.55 7.24
CA GLY A 107 -16.16 -12.14 7.90
C GLY A 107 -15.90 -13.51 8.50
N GLY A 108 -14.73 -13.74 9.10
CA GLY A 108 -14.37 -15.03 9.70
C GLY A 108 -13.24 -14.92 10.72
N TRP A 109 -12.72 -16.07 11.16
CA TRP A 109 -11.65 -16.18 12.16
C TRP A 109 -10.42 -16.86 11.56
N LEU A 110 -9.23 -16.35 11.89
CA LEU A 110 -7.96 -17.00 11.57
C LEU A 110 -7.27 -17.49 12.84
N PRO A 111 -6.63 -18.67 12.83
CA PRO A 111 -5.84 -19.13 13.95
C PRO A 111 -4.56 -18.29 14.05
N ALA A 112 -3.97 -18.25 15.25
CA ALA A 112 -2.74 -17.51 15.52
C ALA A 112 -1.59 -17.86 14.56
N ALA A 113 -1.53 -19.11 14.08
CA ALA A 113 -0.53 -19.57 13.12
C ALA A 113 -0.72 -19.02 11.69
N SER A 114 -1.91 -18.52 11.35
CA SER A 114 -2.24 -17.98 10.02
C SER A 114 -2.17 -16.45 9.95
N VAL A 115 -1.82 -15.80 11.06
CA VAL A 115 -1.66 -14.35 11.15
C VAL A 115 -0.24 -14.01 11.60
N LYS A 116 0.22 -12.81 11.28
CA LYS A 116 1.50 -12.28 11.76
C LYS A 116 1.24 -11.01 12.55
N LYS A 117 1.79 -10.94 13.76
CA LYS A 117 1.84 -9.70 14.54
C LYS A 117 3.06 -8.91 14.06
N VAL A 118 2.85 -7.65 13.69
CA VAL A 118 3.85 -6.82 13.00
C VAL A 118 4.08 -5.53 13.78
N SER A 119 5.36 -5.19 13.95
CA SER A 119 5.80 -3.90 14.51
C SER A 119 5.40 -2.74 13.59
N GLN A 120 5.08 -1.58 14.15
CA GLN A 120 4.84 -0.36 13.37
C GLN A 120 6.07 0.09 12.55
N TYR A 121 7.27 -0.35 12.93
CA TYR A 121 8.51 0.00 12.24
C TYR A 121 8.87 -0.96 11.10
N ALA A 122 8.21 -2.12 11.00
CA ALA A 122 8.46 -3.10 9.94
C ALA A 122 7.73 -2.71 8.64
N LEU A 123 8.07 -1.54 8.08
CA LEU A 123 7.36 -0.93 6.96
C LEU A 123 7.22 -1.86 5.75
N GLY A 124 8.24 -2.66 5.43
CA GLY A 124 8.17 -3.64 4.35
C GLY A 124 7.05 -4.68 4.55
N GLU A 125 6.84 -5.13 5.79
CA GLU A 125 5.75 -6.05 6.15
C GLU A 125 4.38 -5.36 6.14
N LEU A 126 4.36 -4.04 6.28
CA LEU A 126 3.16 -3.20 6.18
C LEU A 126 2.86 -2.80 4.73
N GLY A 127 3.65 -3.27 3.76
CA GLY A 127 3.42 -3.05 2.32
C GLY A 127 4.15 -1.85 1.74
N PHE A 128 5.04 -1.19 2.49
CA PHE A 128 5.91 -0.16 1.92
C PHE A 128 6.97 -0.81 1.03
N VAL A 129 7.18 -0.22 -0.15
CA VAL A 129 8.16 -0.68 -1.12
C VAL A 129 9.14 0.44 -1.43
N THR A 130 10.42 0.10 -1.54
CA THR A 130 11.43 1.05 -2.01
C THR A 130 11.34 1.18 -3.52
N LEU A 131 11.16 2.41 -4.00
CA LEU A 131 11.40 2.75 -5.40
C LEU A 131 12.80 3.33 -5.49
N ASN A 132 13.81 2.48 -5.67
CA ASN A 132 15.18 2.93 -5.84
C ASN A 132 15.34 3.52 -7.25
N LYS A 133 15.12 4.84 -7.34
CA LYS A 133 15.29 5.62 -8.56
C LYS A 133 16.33 6.69 -8.30
N ALA A 134 17.60 6.30 -8.40
CA ALA A 134 18.70 7.26 -8.40
C ALA A 134 18.43 8.30 -9.50
N SER A 135 18.32 9.57 -9.09
CA SER A 135 18.29 10.69 -10.01
C SER A 135 19.68 11.31 -10.06
N GLU A 136 20.04 11.82 -11.23
CA GLU A 136 21.24 12.65 -11.40
C GLU A 136 21.03 14.08 -10.88
N SER A 137 19.82 14.43 -10.42
CA SER A 137 19.43 15.74 -9.92
C SER A 137 18.53 15.66 -8.68
N PHE A 138 18.55 16.72 -7.88
CA PHE A 138 17.56 16.92 -6.82
C PHE A 138 16.23 17.43 -7.38
N ASP A 139 16.26 18.09 -8.55
CA ASP A 139 15.06 18.51 -9.25
C ASP A 139 14.47 17.34 -10.01
N LEU A 140 13.55 16.62 -9.36
CA LEU A 140 12.88 15.46 -9.94
C LEU A 140 11.78 15.87 -10.94
N ILE A 141 11.56 17.15 -11.19
CA ILE A 141 10.40 17.67 -11.94
C ILE A 141 10.85 18.40 -13.21
N ASP A 142 12.14 18.77 -13.35
CA ASP A 142 12.67 19.48 -14.51
C ASP A 142 12.62 18.71 -15.84
N GLY A 143 12.52 17.37 -15.80
CA GLY A 143 12.49 16.49 -16.98
C GLY A 143 13.84 16.27 -17.66
N ILE A 144 14.85 17.10 -17.38
CA ILE A 144 16.16 17.07 -18.03
C ILE A 144 17.07 16.02 -17.37
N LYS A 145 17.06 15.96 -16.03
CA LYS A 145 17.84 14.99 -15.23
C LYS A 145 16.91 14.08 -14.41
N GLN A 146 15.81 13.68 -15.05
CA GLN A 146 14.75 12.93 -14.39
C GLN A 146 15.24 11.60 -13.82
N PRO A 147 14.77 11.19 -12.63
CA PRO A 147 14.90 9.80 -12.19
C PRO A 147 14.25 8.86 -13.20
N ASN A 148 15.00 7.86 -13.67
CA ASN A 148 14.51 6.89 -14.64
C ASN A 148 13.19 6.25 -14.21
N ASN A 149 12.10 6.56 -14.92
CA ASN A 149 10.79 5.93 -14.73
C ASN A 149 10.22 6.07 -13.30
N MET A 150 10.38 7.23 -12.64
CA MET A 150 9.77 7.44 -11.32
C MET A 150 8.23 7.37 -11.37
N VAL A 151 7.60 8.18 -12.22
CA VAL A 151 6.12 8.19 -12.37
C VAL A 151 5.60 6.84 -12.85
N LYS A 152 6.25 6.24 -13.85
CA LYS A 152 5.95 4.87 -14.33
C LYS A 152 6.08 3.85 -13.20
N GLY A 153 7.16 3.88 -12.43
CA GLY A 153 7.37 2.97 -11.29
C GLY A 153 6.31 3.11 -10.19
N ILE A 154 5.88 4.34 -9.88
CA ILE A 154 4.76 4.57 -8.95
C ILE A 154 3.47 3.96 -9.52
N LEU A 155 3.15 4.21 -10.78
CA LEU A 155 1.95 3.68 -11.42
C LEU A 155 1.97 2.16 -11.56
N GLU A 156 3.13 1.54 -11.77
CA GLU A 156 3.29 0.09 -11.75
C GLU A 156 3.00 -0.50 -10.37
N GLN A 157 3.49 0.13 -9.29
CA GLN A 157 3.16 -0.30 -7.92
C GLN A 157 1.68 -0.12 -7.60
N LEU A 158 1.08 1.00 -8.02
CA LEU A 158 -0.36 1.25 -7.85
C LEU A 158 -1.20 0.26 -8.68
N TYR A 159 -0.78 -0.06 -9.89
CA TYR A 159 -1.44 -1.05 -10.74
C TYR A 159 -1.39 -2.43 -10.09
N LYS A 160 -0.22 -2.86 -9.60
CA LYS A 160 -0.05 -4.12 -8.87
C LYS A 160 -0.94 -4.17 -7.63
N ALA A 161 -0.94 -3.13 -6.80
CA ALA A 161 -1.80 -3.05 -5.62
C ALA A 161 -3.30 -3.11 -5.99
N ALA A 162 -3.69 -2.50 -7.11
CA ALA A 162 -5.06 -2.53 -7.59
C ALA A 162 -5.46 -3.88 -8.23
N GLN A 163 -4.52 -4.71 -8.66
CA GLN A 163 -4.81 -6.08 -9.09
C GLN A 163 -5.23 -6.97 -7.92
N ASP A 164 -4.63 -6.73 -6.75
CA ASP A 164 -4.91 -7.47 -5.50
C ASP A 164 -6.11 -6.89 -4.72
N GLU A 165 -6.76 -5.84 -5.25
CA GLU A 165 -7.90 -5.18 -4.60
C GLU A 165 -9.17 -6.03 -4.69
N THR A 166 -9.79 -6.28 -3.53
CA THR A 166 -10.98 -7.13 -3.42
C THR A 166 -12.26 -6.35 -3.13
N ARG A 167 -12.15 -5.08 -2.75
CA ARG A 167 -13.32 -4.21 -2.52
C ARG A 167 -13.93 -3.82 -3.86
N THR A 168 -15.22 -4.13 -4.03
CA THR A 168 -15.96 -3.85 -5.26
C THR A 168 -15.91 -2.37 -5.67
N THR A 169 -15.87 -1.45 -4.71
CA THR A 169 -15.78 0.00 -4.96
C THR A 169 -14.46 0.45 -5.59
N HIS A 170 -13.40 -0.37 -5.50
CA HIS A 170 -12.05 -0.05 -5.98
C HIS A 170 -11.54 -1.03 -7.05
N ALA A 171 -12.29 -2.10 -7.34
CA ALA A 171 -11.90 -3.15 -8.29
C ALA A 171 -11.65 -2.64 -9.73
N LEU A 172 -12.21 -1.47 -10.09
CA LEU A 172 -11.99 -0.84 -11.39
C LEU A 172 -10.70 -0.01 -11.47
N ASN A 173 -10.06 0.30 -10.34
CA ASN A 173 -8.85 1.14 -10.31
C ASN A 173 -7.72 0.54 -11.14
N LYS A 174 -7.63 -0.79 -11.23
CA LYS A 174 -6.64 -1.47 -12.09
C LYS A 174 -6.74 -1.04 -13.55
N TYR A 175 -7.94 -0.82 -14.08
CA TYR A 175 -8.13 -0.36 -15.46
C TYR A 175 -7.70 1.09 -15.62
N ASN A 176 -7.92 1.92 -14.59
CA ASN A 176 -7.43 3.29 -14.60
C ASN A 176 -5.90 3.34 -14.59
N TYR A 177 -5.24 2.62 -13.68
CA TYR A 177 -3.77 2.59 -13.63
C TYR A 177 -3.16 1.98 -14.90
N LYS A 178 -3.78 0.95 -15.48
CA LYS A 178 -3.37 0.41 -16.78
C LYS A 178 -3.46 1.47 -17.88
N ARG A 179 -4.58 2.18 -17.98
CA ARG A 179 -4.76 3.29 -18.93
C ARG A 179 -3.73 4.38 -18.71
N LEU A 180 -3.42 4.74 -17.46
CA LEU A 180 -2.40 5.74 -17.15
C LEU A 180 -1.01 5.28 -17.58
N LEU A 181 -0.66 4.00 -17.36
CA LEU A 181 0.59 3.41 -17.85
C LEU A 181 0.73 3.45 -19.37
N GLU A 182 -0.37 3.26 -20.10
CA GLU A 182 -0.39 3.38 -21.57
C GLU A 182 -0.31 4.85 -22.04
N LEU A 183 -0.93 5.78 -21.31
CA LEU A 183 -0.96 7.20 -21.69
C LEU A 183 0.39 7.91 -21.58
N ILE A 184 1.20 7.48 -20.62
CA ILE A 184 2.47 8.11 -20.31
C ILE A 184 3.62 7.59 -21.18
N ASP A 185 3.43 6.44 -21.83
CA ASP A 185 4.38 5.78 -22.74
C ASP A 185 3.76 5.84 -24.15
N SER A 186 3.69 7.06 -24.69
CA SER A 186 2.81 7.40 -25.82
C SER A 186 3.26 6.78 -27.13
N ASN A 187 4.57 6.61 -27.29
CA ASN A 187 5.21 5.98 -28.43
C ASN A 187 5.37 4.44 -28.27
N GLN A 188 5.03 3.91 -27.09
CA GLN A 188 5.10 2.49 -26.72
C GLN A 188 6.51 1.89 -26.86
N ASP A 189 7.56 2.71 -26.79
CA ASP A 189 8.94 2.23 -26.89
C ASP A 189 9.49 1.72 -25.54
N GLY A 190 8.74 1.94 -24.45
CA GLY A 190 9.13 1.51 -23.10
C GLY A 190 10.05 2.48 -22.38
N TYR A 191 10.55 3.51 -23.07
CA TYR A 191 11.41 4.57 -22.57
C TYR A 191 10.61 5.84 -22.31
N TYR A 192 11.06 6.64 -21.35
CA TYR A 192 10.49 7.95 -21.09
C TYR A 192 11.44 9.01 -21.60
N GLN A 193 11.07 9.65 -22.71
CA GLN A 193 11.73 10.88 -23.10
C GLN A 193 11.32 12.01 -22.15
N GLU A 194 12.13 13.07 -22.06
CA GLU A 194 11.89 14.24 -21.21
C GLU A 194 10.45 14.77 -21.35
N GLN A 195 9.95 14.87 -22.59
CA GLN A 195 8.60 15.36 -22.87
C GLN A 195 7.51 14.43 -22.30
N GLU A 196 7.68 13.11 -22.41
CA GLU A 196 6.74 12.12 -21.90
C GLU A 196 6.73 12.11 -20.38
N TYR A 197 7.89 12.27 -19.75
CA TYR A 197 7.98 12.42 -18.30
C TYR A 197 7.30 13.67 -17.79
N LEU A 198 7.55 14.83 -18.41
CA LEU A 198 6.87 16.08 -18.05
C LEU A 198 5.35 15.95 -18.21
N GLN A 199 4.90 15.33 -19.30
CA GLN A 199 3.48 15.02 -19.50
C GLN A 199 2.94 14.03 -18.47
N ALA A 200 3.72 13.02 -18.08
CA ALA A 200 3.36 12.08 -17.04
C ALA A 200 3.18 12.80 -15.71
N VAL A 201 4.17 13.59 -15.25
CA VAL A 201 4.08 14.36 -14.00
C VAL A 201 2.87 15.29 -13.98
N HIS A 202 2.53 15.91 -15.11
CA HIS A 202 1.44 16.88 -15.21
C HIS A 202 0.12 16.33 -15.76
N ASN A 203 -0.04 15.00 -15.85
CA ASN A 203 -1.16 14.37 -16.54
C ASN A 203 -2.52 14.77 -15.93
N ILE A 204 -3.43 15.26 -16.78
CA ILE A 204 -4.79 15.67 -16.38
C ILE A 204 -5.65 14.51 -15.87
N SER A 205 -5.35 13.28 -16.29
CA SER A 205 -6.13 12.08 -15.96
C SER A 205 -5.88 11.56 -14.55
N TYR A 206 -4.91 12.11 -13.81
CA TYR A 206 -4.73 11.82 -12.38
C TYR A 206 -5.75 12.52 -11.48
N ARG A 207 -6.61 13.36 -12.06
CA ARG A 207 -7.55 14.26 -11.37
C ARG A 207 -8.91 13.62 -11.19
#